data_AF-A0A416PIU6-F1
#
_entry.id   AF-A0A416PIU6-F1
#
_cell.length_a   1.000
_cell.length_b   1.000
_cell.length_c   1.000
_cell.angle_alpha   90.00
_cell.angle_beta   90.00
_cell.angle_gamma   90.00
#
_symmetry.space_group_name_H-M   'P 1'
#
loop_
_entity.id
_entity.type
_entity.pdbx_description
1 polymer ?
#
loop_
_entity_poly.entity_id
_entity_poly.type
_entity_poly.pdbx_seq_one_letter_code
_entity_poly.pdbx_strand_id
1 'polypeptide(L)'
;MEILKLILENWLIFVIVVVLLGLTVYAVLRFLKLTPQQQLDKIRIALLYMVTEAEKELKRKTGQVKRAMVWDWLVERFPIITLFITEEKYDELLDEALEKFKKMLESNSSLYDYVYNTVTVSDEDTEDDILRKITEGA
;
A
#
# COMPACT_ATOMS: atom_id res chain seq x y z
N MET A 1 30.54 4.67 -49.41
CA MET A 1 31.83 3.95 -49.25
C MET A 1 32.64 4.49 -48.08
N GLU A 2 32.59 5.79 -47.76
CA GLU A 2 33.36 6.38 -46.65
C GLU A 2 32.84 5.98 -45.26
N ILE A 3 31.51 5.95 -45.07
CA ILE A 3 30.85 5.44 -43.84
C ILE A 3 31.25 4.00 -43.49
N LEU A 4 31.41 3.12 -44.48
CA LEU A 4 31.83 1.72 -44.25
C LEU A 4 33.31 1.63 -43.84
N LYS A 5 34.17 2.50 -44.38
CA LYS A 5 35.58 2.58 -43.97
C LYS A 5 35.72 3.11 -42.54
N LEU A 6 34.96 4.14 -42.18
CA LEU A 6 34.91 4.68 -40.81
C LEU A 6 34.45 3.63 -39.79
N ILE A 7 33.47 2.78 -40.14
CA ILE A 7 32.99 1.70 -39.27
C ILE A 7 34.06 0.60 -39.09
N LEU A 8 34.80 0.26 -40.15
CA LEU A 8 35.85 -0.77 -40.11
C LEU A 8 37.10 -0.30 -39.36
N GLU A 9 37.50 0.95 -39.55
CA GLU A 9 38.71 1.53 -38.96
C GLU A 9 38.51 1.85 -37.47
N ASN A 10 37.30 2.25 -37.07
CA ASN A 10 36.93 2.59 -35.70
C ASN A 10 35.90 1.61 -35.09
N TRP A 11 35.91 0.33 -35.49
CA TRP A 11 34.99 -0.71 -34.99
C TRP A 11 34.91 -0.74 -33.45
N LEU A 12 36.05 -0.52 -32.79
CA LEU A 12 36.17 -0.53 -31.34
C LEU A 12 35.38 0.61 -30.66
N ILE A 13 35.26 1.77 -31.30
CA ILE A 13 34.46 2.90 -30.81
C ILE A 13 32.97 2.60 -30.89
N PHE A 14 32.51 1.89 -31.93
CA PHE A 14 31.12 1.43 -31.99
C PHE A 14 30.78 0.47 -30.85
N VAL A 15 31.68 -0.46 -30.53
CA VAL A 15 31.49 -1.38 -29.40
C VAL A 15 31.40 -0.60 -28.08
N ILE A 16 32.28 0.38 -27.86
CA ILE A 16 32.24 1.23 -26.66
C ILE A 16 30.92 2.00 -26.57
N VAL A 17 30.46 2.60 -27.67
CA VAL A 17 29.18 3.33 -27.70
C VAL A 17 28.01 2.41 -27.38
N VAL A 18 27.98 1.20 -27.93
CA VAL A 18 26.91 0.22 -27.63
C VAL A 18 26.93 -0.20 -26.16
N VAL A 19 28.11 -0.44 -25.58
CA VAL A 19 28.24 -0.77 -24.15
C VAL A 19 27.78 0.40 -23.28
N LEU A 20 28.14 1.63 -23.62
CA LEU A 20 27.78 2.84 -22.87
C LEU A 20 26.28 3.11 -22.96
N LEU A 21 25.67 2.88 -24.12
CA LEU A 21 24.23 2.96 -24.33
C LEU A 21 23.50 1.86 -23.54
N GLY A 22 24.02 0.63 -23.54
CA GLY A 22 23.51 -0.47 -22.73
C GLY A 22 23.56 -0.17 -21.23
N LEU A 23 24.67 0.38 -20.74
CA LEU A 23 24.81 0.82 -19.34
C LEU A 23 23.83 1.95 -18.98
N THR A 24 23.61 2.89 -19.89
CA THR A 24 22.66 4.00 -19.70
C THR A 24 21.23 3.47 -19.60
N VAL A 25 20.82 2.59 -20.51
CA VAL A 25 19.51 1.94 -20.47
C VAL A 25 19.36 1.11 -19.18
N TYR A 26 20.38 0.35 -18.81
CA TYR A 26 20.37 -0.44 -17.58
C TYR A 26 20.24 0.45 -16.33
N ALA A 27 20.96 1.56 -16.27
CA ALA A 27 20.89 2.51 -15.16
C ALA A 27 19.50 3.15 -15.05
N VAL A 28 18.89 3.55 -16.17
CA VAL A 28 17.53 4.10 -16.19
C VAL A 28 16.51 3.06 -15.74
N LEU A 29 16.57 1.82 -16.25
CA LEU A 29 15.69 0.74 -15.82
C LEU A 29 15.85 0.41 -14.33
N ARG A 30 17.09 0.41 -13.82
CA ARG A 30 17.36 0.19 -12.40
C ARG A 30 16.82 1.32 -11.54
N PHE A 31 16.99 2.57 -11.97
CA PHE A 31 16.50 3.75 -11.26
C PHE A 31 14.97 3.78 -11.23
N LEU A 32 14.32 3.50 -12.37
CA LEU A 32 12.87 3.33 -12.46
C LEU A 32 12.33 2.15 -11.66
N LYS A 33 13.15 1.18 -11.24
CA LYS A 33 12.73 0.09 -10.31
C LYS A 33 12.90 0.46 -8.83
N LEU A 34 13.85 1.34 -8.50
CA LEU A 34 14.08 1.82 -7.14
C LEU A 34 12.99 2.80 -6.68
N THR A 35 12.51 3.66 -7.58
CA THR A 35 11.44 4.63 -7.28
C THR A 35 10.08 3.98 -6.93
N PRO A 36 9.62 2.92 -7.62
CA PRO A 36 8.42 2.16 -7.26
C PRO A 36 8.52 1.47 -5.90
N GLN A 37 9.68 0.91 -5.54
CA GLN A 37 9.85 0.21 -4.26
C GLN A 37 9.54 1.14 -3.08
N GLN A 38 10.07 2.37 -3.10
CA GLN A 38 9.79 3.37 -2.07
C GLN A 38 8.31 3.80 -2.04
N GLN A 39 7.65 3.78 -3.19
CA GLN A 39 6.22 4.09 -3.28
C GLN A 39 5.35 2.93 -2.79
N LEU A 40 5.78 1.67 -2.97
CA LEU A 40 5.10 0.50 -2.42
C LEU A 40 5.08 0.52 -0.89
N ASP A 41 6.16 0.93 -0.24
CA ASP A 41 6.18 1.07 1.22
C ASP A 41 5.21 2.16 1.70
N LYS A 42 5.08 3.26 0.96
CA LYS A 42 4.07 4.28 1.24
C LYS A 42 2.65 3.74 1.06
N ILE A 43 2.42 2.94 0.01
CA ILE A 43 1.13 2.28 -0.21
C ILE A 43 0.80 1.34 0.94
N ARG A 44 1.76 0.54 1.43
CA ARG A 44 1.53 -0.36 2.58
C ARG A 44 1.06 0.38 3.82
N ILE A 45 1.71 1.49 4.16
CA ILE A 45 1.34 2.32 5.30
C ILE A 45 -0.04 2.97 5.06
N ALA A 46 -0.29 3.45 3.84
CA ALA A 46 -1.55 4.06 3.48
C ALA A 46 -2.71 3.04 3.50
N LEU A 47 -2.48 1.82 3.00
CA LEU A 47 -3.44 0.72 3.03
C LEU A 47 -3.77 0.32 4.46
N LEU A 48 -2.77 0.23 5.34
CA LEU A 48 -3.01 -0.05 6.76
C LEU A 48 -3.92 1.01 7.40
N TYR A 49 -3.69 2.28 7.10
CA TYR A 49 -4.54 3.38 7.55
C TYR A 49 -5.96 3.28 6.96
N MET A 50 -6.07 3.04 5.65
CA MET A 50 -7.36 2.88 4.97
C MET A 50 -8.16 1.70 5.51
N VAL A 51 -7.53 0.56 5.75
CA VAL A 51 -8.17 -0.62 6.36
C VAL A 51 -8.67 -0.30 7.76
N THR A 52 -7.89 0.46 8.54
CA THR A 52 -8.28 0.89 9.90
C THR A 52 -9.52 1.78 9.85
N GLU A 53 -9.54 2.77 8.96
CA GLU A 53 -10.69 3.68 8.83
C GLU A 53 -11.91 2.98 8.24
N ALA A 54 -11.72 2.08 7.26
CA ALA A 54 -12.80 1.28 6.67
C ALA A 54 -13.44 0.33 7.70
N GLU A 55 -12.66 -0.26 8.61
CA GLU A 55 -13.20 -1.08 9.70
C GLU A 55 -13.96 -0.25 10.74
N LYS A 56 -13.49 0.97 11.02
CA LYS A 56 -14.19 1.90 11.92
C LYS A 56 -15.53 2.37 11.34
N GLU A 57 -15.57 2.72 10.05
CA GLU A 57 -16.79 3.21 9.40
C GLU A 57 -17.83 2.11 9.17
N LEU A 58 -17.41 0.96 8.65
CA LEU A 58 -18.35 -0.08 8.18
C LEU A 58 -18.57 -1.21 9.20
N LYS A 59 -17.84 -1.21 10.32
CA LYS A 59 -17.91 -2.20 11.41
C LYS A 59 -17.92 -3.66 10.88
N ARG A 60 -18.46 -4.61 11.65
CA ARG A 60 -18.44 -6.05 11.27
C ARG A 60 -19.43 -6.38 10.14
N LYS A 61 -19.05 -7.38 9.33
CA LYS A 61 -19.86 -8.12 8.31
C LYS A 61 -20.10 -7.48 6.92
N THR A 62 -19.30 -6.49 6.51
CA THR A 62 -19.38 -5.82 5.19
C THR A 62 -18.10 -5.98 4.35
N GLY A 63 -17.55 -7.20 4.28
CA GLY A 63 -16.23 -7.47 3.71
C GLY A 63 -16.03 -7.01 2.26
N GLN A 64 -17.02 -7.18 1.39
CA GLN A 64 -16.92 -6.74 -0.01
C GLN A 64 -16.94 -5.20 -0.15
N VAL A 65 -17.80 -4.54 0.63
CA VAL A 65 -17.94 -3.07 0.61
C VAL A 65 -16.67 -2.41 1.13
N LYS A 66 -16.08 -2.95 2.21
CA LYS A 66 -14.79 -2.48 2.75
C LYS A 66 -13.67 -2.56 1.73
N ARG A 67 -13.58 -3.66 0.97
CA ARG A 67 -12.56 -3.82 -0.07
C ARG A 67 -12.71 -2.81 -1.20
N ALA A 68 -13.95 -2.54 -1.64
CA ALA A 68 -14.23 -1.52 -2.65
C ALA A 68 -13.86 -0.11 -2.16
N MET A 69 -14.21 0.22 -0.92
CA MET A 69 -13.88 1.51 -0.31
C MET A 69 -12.37 1.76 -0.21
N VAL A 70 -11.62 0.75 0.24
CA VAL A 70 -10.15 0.84 0.32
C VAL A 70 -9.53 0.97 -1.08
N TRP A 71 -10.10 0.30 -2.08
CA TRP A 71 -9.66 0.45 -3.47
C TRP A 71 -9.87 1.87 -3.99
N ASP A 72 -11.06 2.45 -3.78
CA ASP A 72 -11.37 3.80 -4.23
C ASP A 72 -10.43 4.83 -3.61
N TRP A 73 -10.18 4.73 -2.29
CA TRP A 73 -9.21 5.58 -1.59
C TRP A 73 -7.77 5.39 -2.07
N LEU A 74 -7.38 4.17 -2.43
CA LEU A 74 -6.05 3.90 -2.98
C LEU A 74 -5.88 4.54 -4.35
N VAL A 75 -6.88 4.42 -5.23
CA VAL A 75 -6.88 5.01 -6.58
C VAL A 75 -6.84 6.53 -6.51
N GLU A 76 -7.61 7.13 -5.59
CA GLU A 76 -7.62 8.59 -5.39
C GLU A 76 -6.25 9.10 -4.90
N ARG A 77 -5.61 8.38 -3.97
CA ARG A 77 -4.36 8.83 -3.34
C ARG A 77 -3.11 8.48 -4.16
N PHE A 78 -3.17 7.46 -5.00
CA PHE A 78 -2.04 6.96 -5.80
C PHE A 78 -2.41 6.63 -7.25
N PRO A 79 -2.93 7.59 -8.04
CA PRO A 79 -3.47 7.32 -9.38
C PRO A 79 -2.43 6.78 -10.36
N ILE A 80 -1.16 7.19 -10.21
CA ILE A 80 -0.08 6.78 -11.10
C ILE A 80 0.30 5.32 -10.83
N ILE A 81 0.27 4.86 -9.58
CA ILE A 81 0.74 3.52 -9.22
C ILE A 81 -0.31 2.46 -9.55
N THR A 82 -1.59 2.80 -9.37
CA THR A 82 -2.71 1.90 -9.71
C THR A 82 -2.79 1.59 -11.20
N LEU A 83 -2.23 2.43 -12.07
CA LEU A 83 -2.08 2.15 -13.51
C LEU A 83 -1.05 1.04 -13.81
N PHE A 84 -0.08 0.82 -12.93
CA PHE A 84 1.00 -0.16 -13.13
C PHE A 84 0.89 -1.38 -12.22
N ILE A 85 -0.10 -1.42 -11.31
CA ILE A 85 -0.32 -2.54 -10.41
C ILE A 85 -1.29 -3.55 -11.03
N THR A 86 -1.00 -4.84 -10.88
CA THR A 86 -1.95 -5.90 -11.19
C THR A 86 -2.92 -6.09 -10.03
N GLU A 87 -4.11 -6.62 -10.31
CA GLU A 87 -5.11 -6.97 -9.28
C GLU A 87 -4.51 -7.92 -8.22
N GLU A 88 -3.78 -8.95 -8.66
CA GLU A 88 -3.07 -9.88 -7.78
C GLU A 88 -2.10 -9.18 -6.82
N LYS A 89 -1.38 -8.16 -7.30
CA LYS A 89 -0.43 -7.43 -6.47
C LYS A 89 -1.13 -6.52 -5.47
N TYR A 90 -2.27 -5.96 -5.84
CA TYR A 90 -3.11 -5.21 -4.92
C TYR A 90 -3.65 -6.12 -3.81
N ASP A 91 -4.21 -7.28 -4.16
CA ASP A 91 -4.75 -8.23 -3.19
C ASP A 91 -3.68 -8.70 -2.19
N GLU A 92 -2.47 -8.98 -2.67
CA GLU A 92 -1.33 -9.32 -1.80
C GLU A 92 -1.02 -8.20 -0.80
N LEU A 93 -0.99 -6.94 -1.25
CA LEU A 93 -0.71 -5.78 -0.38
C LEU A 93 -1.85 -5.52 0.61
N LEU A 94 -3.09 -5.73 0.17
CA LEU A 94 -4.28 -5.59 1.00
C LEU A 94 -4.32 -6.66 2.09
N ASP A 95 -4.04 -7.91 1.75
CA ASP A 95 -3.97 -9.01 2.71
C ASP A 95 -2.81 -8.83 3.69
N GLU A 96 -1.64 -8.35 3.24
CA GLU A 96 -0.52 -7.97 4.11
C GLU A 96 -0.93 -6.87 5.11
N ALA A 97 -1.66 -5.86 4.64
CA ALA A 97 -2.17 -4.79 5.49
C ALA A 97 -3.21 -5.30 6.50
N LEU A 98 -4.12 -6.18 6.08
CA LEU A 98 -5.11 -6.82 6.95
C LEU A 98 -4.47 -7.70 8.02
N GLU A 99 -3.43 -8.46 7.68
CA GLU A 99 -2.71 -9.30 8.64
C GLU A 99 -1.97 -8.43 9.68
N LYS A 100 -1.28 -7.38 9.23
CA LYS A 100 -0.64 -6.41 10.14
C LYS A 100 -1.65 -5.72 11.03
N PHE A 101 -2.78 -5.30 10.48
CA PHE A 101 -3.87 -4.70 11.23
C PHE A 101 -4.39 -5.63 12.33
N LYS A 102 -4.64 -6.91 12.04
CA LYS A 102 -5.06 -7.90 13.04
C LYS A 102 -4.01 -8.07 14.15
N LYS A 103 -2.73 -8.18 13.80
CA LYS A 103 -1.64 -8.26 14.79
C LYS A 103 -1.56 -7.01 15.66
N MET A 104 -1.80 -5.83 15.09
CA MET A 104 -1.86 -4.58 15.84
C MET A 104 -3.08 -4.53 16.77
N LEU A 105 -4.23 -5.07 16.37
CA LEU A 105 -5.40 -5.18 17.24
C LEU A 105 -5.16 -6.14 18.41
N GLU A 106 -4.49 -7.27 18.19
CA GLU A 106 -4.17 -8.24 19.24
C GLU A 106 -3.17 -7.69 20.27
N SER A 107 -2.22 -6.87 19.82
CA SER A 107 -1.16 -6.31 20.67
C SER A 107 -1.50 -4.96 21.29
N ASN A 108 -2.47 -4.23 20.76
CA ASN A 108 -2.79 -2.86 21.18
C ASN A 108 -4.30 -2.67 21.44
N SER A 109 -4.68 -2.69 22.72
CA SER A 109 -6.06 -2.45 23.17
C SER A 109 -6.58 -1.06 22.79
N SER A 110 -5.73 -0.02 22.80
CA SER A 110 -6.16 1.34 22.42
C SER A 110 -6.56 1.45 20.95
N LEU A 111 -5.92 0.69 20.06
CA LEU A 111 -6.29 0.62 18.65
C LEU A 111 -7.61 -0.14 18.48
N TYR A 112 -7.81 -1.20 19.27
CA TYR A 112 -9.06 -1.94 19.28
C TYR A 112 -10.23 -1.05 19.69
N ASP A 113 -10.07 -0.28 20.77
CA ASP A 113 -11.08 0.66 21.24
C ASP A 113 -11.35 1.77 20.22
N TYR A 114 -10.30 2.31 19.57
CA TYR A 114 -10.47 3.30 18.50
C TYR A 114 -11.31 2.78 17.32
N VAL A 115 -11.10 1.54 16.89
CA VAL A 115 -11.79 0.97 15.72
C VAL A 115 -13.21 0.53 16.07
N TYR A 116 -13.38 -0.18 17.18
CA TYR A 116 -14.67 -0.80 17.51
C TYR A 116 -15.54 0.06 18.42
N ASN A 117 -15.02 1.18 18.92
CA ASN A 117 -15.68 2.06 19.87
C ASN A 117 -16.35 1.26 20.99
N THR A 118 -15.67 0.20 21.44
CA THR A 118 -16.10 -0.58 22.58
C THR A 118 -15.80 0.26 23.79
N VAL A 119 -16.85 0.82 24.37
CA VAL A 119 -16.70 1.53 25.62
C VAL A 119 -16.02 0.58 26.60
N THR A 120 -14.83 0.97 27.06
CA THR A 120 -14.10 0.23 28.06
C THR A 120 -15.01 0.09 29.27
N VAL A 121 -15.59 -1.09 29.46
CA VAL A 121 -16.12 -1.48 30.77
C VAL A 121 -14.86 -1.75 31.58
N SER A 122 -14.41 -0.70 32.26
CA SER A 122 -13.45 -0.88 33.34
C SER A 122 -14.18 -1.64 34.44
N ASP A 123 -13.48 -2.50 35.20
CA ASP A 123 -14.07 -3.28 36.29
C ASP A 123 -14.71 -2.42 37.41
N GLU A 124 -14.66 -1.08 37.28
CA GLU A 124 -15.32 -0.08 38.13
C GLU A 124 -16.67 0.45 37.59
N ASP A 125 -17.08 0.11 36.36
CA ASP A 125 -18.33 0.62 35.76
C ASP A 125 -19.57 -0.13 36.25
N THR A 126 -20.55 0.60 36.78
CA THR A 126 -21.83 0.05 37.26
C THR A 126 -22.76 -0.35 36.10
N GLU A 127 -23.72 -1.25 36.36
CA GLU A 127 -24.68 -1.75 35.35
C GLU A 127 -25.43 -0.62 34.62
N ASP A 128 -25.72 0.48 35.33
CA ASP A 128 -26.35 1.69 34.77
C ASP A 128 -25.44 2.47 33.81
N ASP A 129 -24.12 2.50 34.05
CA ASP A 129 -23.15 3.15 33.16
C ASP A 129 -23.02 2.38 31.86
N ILE A 130 -23.07 1.03 31.93
CA ILE A 130 -23.07 0.14 30.77
C ILE A 130 -24.32 0.37 29.91
N LEU A 131 -25.50 0.50 30.52
CA LEU A 131 -26.76 0.76 29.80
C LEU A 131 -26.77 2.15 29.12
N ARG A 132 -26.18 3.17 29.74
CA ARG A 132 -26.05 4.50 29.11
C ARG A 132 -25.09 4.48 27.93
N LYS A 133 -23.96 3.81 28.09
CA LYS A 133 -22.92 3.64 27.05
C LYS A 133 -23.44 2.87 25.82
N ILE A 134 -24.34 1.90 26.03
CA ILE A 134 -25.01 1.16 24.94
C ILE A 134 -26.06 2.01 24.21
N THR A 135 -26.80 2.86 24.93
CA THR A 135 -27.90 3.66 24.36
C THR A 135 -27.41 4.93 23.65
N GLU A 136 -26.31 5.52 24.09
CA GLU A 136 -25.70 6.70 23.44
C GLU A 136 -24.81 6.35 22.24
N GLY A 137 -24.34 5.09 22.14
CA GLY A 137 -23.47 4.59 21.06
C GLY A 137 -24.17 3.77 19.96
N ALA A 138 -25.50 3.63 20.03
CA ALA A 138 -26.34 2.95 19.04
C ALA A 138 -27.03 3.92 18.06
#